data_AF-A0A7J9RY52-F1
#
_entry.id   AF-A0A7J9RY52-F1
#
_cell.length_a   1.000
_cell.length_b   1.000
_cell.length_c   1.000
_cell.angle_alpha   90.00
_cell.angle_beta   90.00
_cell.angle_gamma   90.00
#
_symmetry.space_group_name_H-M   'P 1'
#
loop_
_entity.id
_entity.type
_entity.pdbx_description
1 polymer ?
#
loop_
_entity_poly.entity_id
_entity_poly.type
_entity_poly.pdbx_seq_one_letter_code
_entity_poly.pdbx_strand_id
1 'polypeptide(L)'
;MLIYALPDTGSRFSLINKRTLNECFDNLEERYLDTVILTNLNLYTKRYKLKFHFVELNKDFEIPVVVADFGEIGGIFPSLILGREDFFSRMLICFDKNTKLIIMKDYS
;
A
#
# COMPACT_ATOMS: atom_id res chain seq x y z
N MET A 1 4.13 1.05 14.95
CA MET A 1 3.34 -0.20 14.85
C MET A 1 3.87 -1.00 13.66
N LEU A 2 4.00 -2.32 13.78
CA LEU A 2 4.32 -3.19 12.63
C LEU A 2 3.01 -3.66 12.00
N ILE A 3 2.92 -3.59 10.68
CA ILE A 3 1.76 -4.06 9.91
C ILE A 3 2.21 -4.93 8.75
N TYR A 4 1.35 -5.84 8.31
CA TYR A 4 1.62 -6.68 7.14
C TYR A 4 1.12 -5.99 5.87
N ALA A 5 2.00 -5.92 4.88
CA ALA A 5 1.70 -5.43 3.55
C ALA A 5 1.67 -6.59 2.55
N LEU A 6 0.66 -6.60 1.68
CA LEU A 6 0.54 -7.56 0.58
C LEU A 6 0.93 -6.88 -0.74
N PRO A 7 2.03 -7.28 -1.38
CA PRO A 7 2.34 -6.85 -2.74
C PRO A 7 1.35 -7.47 -3.73
N ASP A 8 0.54 -6.64 -4.40
CA ASP A 8 -0.50 -7.11 -5.32
C ASP A 8 -0.52 -6.31 -6.62
N THR A 9 -0.04 -6.95 -7.70
CA THR A 9 -0.08 -6.36 -9.05
C THR A 9 -1.47 -6.46 -9.69
N GLY A 10 -2.42 -7.19 -9.12
CA GLY A 10 -3.83 -7.15 -9.55
C GLY A 10 -4.50 -5.83 -9.16
N SER A 11 -4.16 -5.29 -8.01
CA SER A 11 -4.66 -4.02 -7.50
C SER A 11 -4.07 -2.82 -8.26
N ARG A 12 -4.95 -1.94 -8.75
CA ARG A 12 -4.55 -0.69 -9.40
C ARG A 12 -3.89 0.27 -8.40
N PHE A 13 -4.57 0.52 -7.28
CA PHE A 13 -4.12 1.42 -6.22
C PHE A 13 -3.58 0.65 -5.03
N SER A 14 -2.66 1.25 -4.28
CA SER A 14 -2.33 0.78 -2.93
C SER A 14 -3.49 1.12 -1.99
N LEU A 15 -3.87 0.18 -1.13
CA LEU A 15 -5.02 0.30 -0.23
C LEU A 15 -4.57 0.17 1.23
N ILE A 16 -5.13 0.98 2.12
CA ILE A 16 -4.91 0.88 3.57
C ILE A 16 -6.24 0.70 4.29
N ASN A 17 -6.27 -0.22 5.26
CA ASN A 17 -7.42 -0.40 6.12
C ASN A 17 -7.69 0.87 6.94
N LYS A 18 -8.96 1.27 7.06
CA LYS A 18 -9.33 2.52 7.76
C LYS A 18 -8.91 2.51 9.22
N ARG A 19 -9.00 1.35 9.89
CA ARG A 19 -8.54 1.19 11.27
C ARG A 19 -7.05 1.47 11.38
N THR A 20 -6.24 0.84 10.54
CA THR A 20 -4.78 1.02 10.52
C THR A 20 -4.40 2.46 10.24
N LEU A 21 -5.10 3.12 9.30
CA LEU A 21 -4.89 4.53 9.01
C LEU A 21 -5.06 5.39 10.26
N ASN A 22 -6.19 5.24 10.96
CA ASN A 22 -6.53 6.04 12.13
C ASN A 22 -5.64 5.74 13.35
N GLU A 23 -5.13 4.50 13.48
CA GLU A 23 -4.24 4.12 14.58
C GLU A 23 -2.78 4.56 14.34
N CYS A 24 -2.36 4.76 13.09
CA CYS A 24 -0.96 5.01 12.74
C CYS A 24 -0.64 6.43 12.29
N PHE A 25 -1.63 7.20 11.83
CA PHE A 25 -1.39 8.49 11.18
C PHE A 25 -2.31 9.57 11.75
N ASP A 26 -1.67 10.60 12.31
CA ASP A 26 -2.32 11.85 12.68
C ASP A 26 -2.28 12.87 11.53
N ASN A 27 -3.14 13.88 11.60
CA ASN A 27 -3.20 15.03 10.67
C ASN A 27 -3.36 14.61 9.20
N LEU A 28 -4.29 13.69 8.93
CA LEU A 28 -4.53 13.14 7.59
C LEU A 28 -4.85 14.21 6.53
N GLU A 29 -5.46 15.33 6.90
CA GLU A 29 -5.82 16.38 5.94
C GLU A 29 -4.59 17.05 5.30
N GLU A 30 -3.46 17.15 6.01
CA GLU A 30 -2.20 17.66 5.44
C GLU A 30 -1.58 16.68 4.42
N ARG A 31 -2.01 15.41 4.47
CA ARG A 31 -1.52 14.32 3.62
C ARG A 31 -2.50 13.98 2.51
N TYR A 32 -3.64 14.66 2.44
CA TYR A 32 -4.65 14.43 1.42
C TYR A 32 -4.07 14.69 0.02
N LEU A 33 -4.33 13.77 -0.90
CA LEU A 33 -3.87 13.87 -2.28
C LEU A 33 -5.05 14.19 -3.20
N ASP A 34 -6.01 13.28 -3.28
CA ASP A 34 -7.19 13.37 -4.13
C ASP A 34 -8.29 12.39 -3.67
N THR A 35 -9.42 12.40 -4.38
CA THR A 35 -10.51 11.43 -4.21
C THR A 35 -10.59 10.56 -5.45
N VAL A 36 -10.70 9.25 -5.26
CA VAL A 36 -10.73 8.26 -6.34
C VAL A 36 -11.96 7.37 -6.24
N ILE A 37 -12.27 6.67 -7.33
CA ILE A 37 -13.33 5.67 -7.40
C ILE A 37 -12.70 4.29 -7.44
N LEU A 38 -13.01 3.45 -6.45
CA LEU A 38 -12.74 2.02 -6.50
C LEU A 38 -13.89 1.35 -7.26
N THR A 39 -13.73 1.22 -8.58
CA THR A 39 -14.81 0.77 -9.50
C THR A 39 -15.42 -0.56 -9.11
N ASN A 40 -14.60 -1.52 -8.66
CA ASN A 40 -15.07 -2.85 -8.25
C ASN A 40 -15.95 -2.83 -7.01
N LEU A 41 -15.84 -1.79 -6.18
CA LEU A 41 -16.61 -1.59 -4.95
C LEU A 41 -17.66 -0.47 -5.11
N ASN A 42 -17.70 0.20 -6.27
CA ASN A 42 -18.47 1.42 -6.50
C ASN A 42 -18.31 2.47 -5.37
N LEU A 43 -17.08 2.62 -4.86
CA LEU A 43 -16.79 3.40 -3.67
C LEU A 43 -15.96 4.64 -4.03
N TYR A 44 -16.45 5.82 -3.65
CA TYR A 44 -15.69 7.07 -3.66
C TYR A 44 -14.94 7.20 -2.34
N THR A 45 -13.62 7.35 -2.41
CA THR A 45 -12.79 7.37 -1.21
C THR A 45 -11.56 8.24 -1.39
N LYS A 46 -11.02 8.71 -0.27
CA LYS A 46 -9.86 9.59 -0.23
C LYS A 46 -8.56 8.80 -0.41
N ARG A 47 -7.60 9.43 -1.08
CA ARG A 47 -6.21 8.96 -1.20
C ARG A 47 -5.30 9.90 -0.43
N TYR A 48 -4.35 9.32 0.28
CA TYR A 48 -3.39 10.04 1.12
C TYR A 48 -1.97 9.68 0.73
N LYS A 49 -1.06 10.65 0.82
CA LYS A 49 0.37 10.42 0.63
C LYS A 49 1.00 10.05 1.97
N LEU A 50 1.28 8.76 2.16
CA LEU A 50 1.77 8.23 3.44
C LEU A 50 3.20 7.68 3.30
N LYS A 51 3.99 7.89 4.35
CA LYS A 51 5.37 7.42 4.45
C LYS A 51 5.43 6.16 5.31
N PHE A 52 6.02 5.10 4.78
CA PHE A 52 6.21 3.82 5.45
C PHE A 52 7.69 3.45 5.47
N HIS A 53 8.11 2.85 6.57
CA HIS A 53 9.40 2.17 6.65
C HIS A 53 9.20 0.68 6.34
N PHE A 54 9.79 0.19 5.25
CA PHE A 54 9.72 -1.20 4.83
C PHE A 54 10.91 -1.96 5.41
N VAL A 55 10.63 -2.86 6.36
CA VAL A 55 11.63 -3.55 7.18
C VAL A 55 12.55 -4.43 6.32
N GLU A 56 11.97 -5.18 5.38
CA GLU A 56 12.69 -6.07 4.46
C GLU A 56 13.65 -5.31 3.54
N LEU A 57 13.44 -4.00 3.38
CA LEU A 57 14.22 -3.11 2.53
C LEU A 57 15.11 -2.16 3.29
N ASN A 58 14.89 -2.06 4.61
CA ASN A 58 15.46 -1.03 5.47
C ASN A 58 15.39 0.37 4.82
N LYS A 59 14.23 0.70 4.24
CA LYS A 59 14.03 1.93 3.47
C LYS A 59 12.67 2.53 3.72
N ASP A 60 12.65 3.86 3.68
CA ASP A 60 11.43 4.63 3.71
C ASP A 60 10.90 4.88 2.31
N PHE A 61 9.63 4.61 2.09
CA PHE A 61 8.93 5.01 0.87
C PHE A 61 7.69 5.80 1.21
N GLU A 62 7.52 6.91 0.48
CA GLU A 62 6.29 7.66 0.49
C GLU A 62 5.47 7.28 -0.74
N ILE A 63 4.28 6.73 -0.50
CA ILE A 63 3.39 6.23 -1.54
C ILE A 63 1.98 6.79 -1.34
N PRO A 64 1.23 7.06 -2.43
CA PRO A 64 -0.20 7.27 -2.33
C PRO A 64 -0.89 5.97 -1.88
N VAL A 65 -1.86 6.09 -0.98
CA VAL A 65 -2.70 4.98 -0.52
C VAL A 65 -4.15 5.40 -0.40
N VAL A 66 -5.04 4.56 -0.89
CA VAL A 66 -6.48 4.76 -0.86
C VAL A 66 -7.07 4.10 0.38
N VAL A 67 -8.02 4.74 1.03
CA VAL A 67 -8.69 4.14 2.19
C VAL A 67 -9.76 3.17 1.74
N ALA A 68 -9.64 1.90 2.15
CA ALA A 68 -10.64 0.88 1.89
C ALA A 68 -10.62 -0.16 3.01
N ASP A 69 -11.80 -0.62 3.42
CA ASP A 69 -11.91 -1.75 4.33
C ASP A 69 -12.00 -3.04 3.51
N PHE A 70 -10.87 -3.73 3.43
CA PHE A 70 -10.76 -5.07 2.89
C PHE A 70 -10.61 -6.03 4.08
N GLY A 71 -11.48 -7.03 4.13
CA GLY A 71 -11.48 -8.02 5.20
C GLY A 71 -10.31 -9.00 5.08
N GLU A 72 -10.53 -10.23 5.55
CA GLU A 72 -9.57 -11.30 5.39
C GLU A 72 -9.43 -11.72 3.92
N ILE A 73 -8.20 -11.86 3.44
CA ILE A 73 -7.89 -12.39 2.11
C ILE A 73 -7.13 -13.70 2.31
N GLY A 74 -7.83 -14.82 2.18
CA GLY A 74 -7.24 -16.17 2.23
C GLY A 74 -6.48 -16.48 3.52
N GLY A 75 -7.03 -16.21 4.71
CA GLY A 75 -6.34 -16.44 5.98
C GLY A 75 -5.49 -15.28 6.48
N ILE A 76 -5.18 -14.30 5.61
CA ILE A 76 -4.27 -13.20 5.90
C ILE A 76 -5.08 -11.93 6.10
N PHE A 77 -4.72 -11.17 7.13
CA PHE A 77 -5.25 -9.82 7.41
C PHE A 77 -4.20 -8.77 7.01
N PRO A 78 -3.98 -8.52 5.70
CA PRO A 78 -3.11 -7.42 5.32
C PRO A 78 -3.73 -6.13 5.84
N SER A 79 -2.90 -5.24 6.37
CA SER A 79 -3.34 -3.89 6.72
C SER A 79 -3.08 -2.91 5.58
N LEU A 80 -2.22 -3.29 4.65
CA LEU A 80 -1.79 -2.53 3.48
C LEU A 80 -1.74 -3.47 2.26
N ILE A 81 -2.30 -3.04 1.15
CA ILE A 81 -2.11 -3.66 -0.17
C ILE A 81 -1.25 -2.69 -0.99
N LEU A 82 -0.18 -3.18 -1.60
CA LEU A 82 0.70 -2.37 -2.45
C LEU A 82 0.30 -2.59 -3.91
N GLY A 83 -0.25 -1.55 -4.53
CA GLY A 83 -0.81 -1.61 -5.88
C GLY A 83 0.15 -1.15 -6.97
N ARG A 84 -0.27 -1.39 -8.22
CA ARG A 84 0.55 -1.13 -9.41
C ARG A 84 0.90 0.34 -9.62
N GLU A 85 -0.09 1.22 -9.60
CA GLU A 85 0.11 2.63 -9.99
C GLU A 85 0.84 3.43 -8.90
N ASP A 86 0.80 2.97 -7.66
CA ASP A 86 1.34 3.70 -6.52
C ASP A 86 2.71 3.14 -6.06
N PHE A 87 2.82 1.84 -5.78
CA PHE A 87 4.05 1.23 -5.27
C PHE A 87 4.92 0.65 -6.40
N PHE A 88 4.36 -0.26 -7.21
CA PHE A 88 5.14 -0.93 -8.26
C PHE A 88 5.49 -0.04 -9.45
N SER A 89 4.86 1.13 -9.60
CA SER A 89 5.27 2.13 -10.60
C SER A 89 6.68 2.66 -10.38
N ARG A 90 7.26 2.41 -9.20
CA ARG A 90 8.62 2.84 -8.83
C ARG A 90 9.47 1.71 -8.26
N MET A 91 8.90 0.52 -8.09
CA MET A 91 9.52 -0.60 -7.38
C MET A 91 9.34 -1.89 -8.15
N LEU A 92 10.45 -2.57 -8.40
CA LEU A 92 10.48 -3.93 -8.91
C LEU A 92 10.68 -4.88 -7.74
N ILE A 93 9.78 -5.84 -7.53
CA ILE A 93 9.97 -6.95 -6.59
C ILE A 93 10.17 -8.24 -7.38
N CYS A 94 11.25 -8.95 -7.11
CA CYS A 94 11.49 -10.30 -7.60
C CYS A 94 11.40 -11.28 -6.44
N PHE A 95 10.50 -12.25 -6.56
CA PHE A 95 10.37 -13.38 -5.65
C PHE A 95 11.24 -14.52 -6.18
N ASP A 96 12.43 -14.70 -5.61
CA ASP A 96 13.23 -15.89 -5.89
C ASP A 96 12.71 -17.06 -5.07
N LYS A 97 12.37 -18.14 -5.77
CA LYS A 97 11.53 -19.27 -5.34
C LYS A 97 11.97 -19.96 -4.05
N ASN A 98 13.18 -19.68 -3.56
CA ASN A 98 13.79 -20.44 -2.47
C ASN A 98 14.35 -19.64 -1.30
N THR A 99 14.41 -18.29 -1.26
CA THR A 99 14.83 -17.55 -0.04
C THR A 99 14.93 -16.03 -0.17
N LYS A 100 14.96 -15.46 -1.39
CA LYS A 100 15.42 -14.07 -1.58
C LYS A 100 14.37 -13.20 -2.24
N LEU A 101 13.94 -12.18 -1.50
CA LEU A 101 13.22 -11.04 -2.03
C LEU A 101 14.25 -10.05 -2.57
N ILE A 102 14.28 -9.81 -3.89
CA ILE A 102 15.10 -8.74 -4.48
C ILE A 102 14.16 -7.60 -4.82
N ILE A 103 14.33 -6.45 -4.15
CA ILE A 103 13.56 -5.24 -4.48
C ILE A 103 14.51 -4.18 -5.02
N MET A 104 14.18 -3.68 -6.21
CA MET A 104 14.93 -2.62 -6.90
C MET A 104 14.03 -1.42 -7.08
N LYS A 105 14.57 -0.22 -6.84
CA LYS A 105 13.89 1.01 -7.23
C LYS A 105 14.04 1.18 -8.73
N ASP A 106 12.95 1.42 -9.43
CA ASP A 106 13.01 1.72 -10.86
C ASP A 106 13.51 3.17 -11.03
N TYR A 107 14.48 3.35 -11.92
CA TYR A 107 15.14 4.62 -12.20
C TYR A 107 14.74 5.20 -13.56
N SER A 108 13.72 4.61 -14.20
CA SER A 108 13.17 5.05 -15.49
C SER A 108 12.68 6.50 -15.47
#